data_AF-A2G1N7-F1
#
_entry.id   AF-A2G1N7-F1
#
_cell.length_a   1.000
_cell.length_b   1.000
_cell.length_c   1.000
_cell.angle_alpha   90.00
_cell.angle_beta   90.00
_cell.angle_gamma   90.00
#
_symmetry.space_group_name_H-M   'P 1'
#
loop_
_entity.id
_entity.type
_entity.pdbx_description
1 polymer ?
#
loop_
_entity_poly.entity_id
_entity_poly.type
_entity_poly.pdbx_seq_one_letter_code
_entity_poly.pdbx_strand_id
1 'polypeptide(L)'
;MSSAIRSQEHDLKNQISALVSSQEVFERVIREAKQTATRRAQHILDNTYPEPPELPNVHVESDEQDEYLLILDYLITTGCKWTDTVLRFESQHPGVKYDRKKLAKQFGLPTYCRKPLLVQLIEERMRQLEEGED
;
A
#
# COMPACT_ATOMS: atom_id res chain seq x y z
N MET A 1 -4.57 -15.81 -21.99
CA MET A 1 -4.05 -14.60 -21.31
C MET A 1 -3.57 -13.62 -22.39
N SER A 2 -4.31 -12.54 -22.57
CA SER A 2 -4.36 -11.71 -23.78
C SER A 2 -3.08 -10.91 -24.06
N SER A 3 -2.67 -10.82 -25.34
CA SER A 3 -1.48 -10.07 -25.80
C SER A 3 -1.49 -8.60 -25.39
N ALA A 4 -2.68 -8.00 -25.24
CA ALA A 4 -2.87 -6.64 -24.77
C ALA A 4 -2.27 -6.37 -23.38
N ILE A 5 -2.36 -7.35 -22.45
CA ILE A 5 -1.83 -7.21 -21.08
C ILE A 5 -0.30 -7.20 -21.11
N ARG A 6 0.32 -8.01 -21.98
CA ARG A 6 1.79 -8.01 -22.16
C ARG A 6 2.31 -6.72 -22.80
N SER A 7 1.56 -6.14 -23.73
CA SER A 7 1.90 -4.85 -24.33
C SER A 7 1.90 -3.73 -23.29
N GLN A 8 0.85 -3.66 -22.46
CA GLN A 8 0.75 -2.64 -21.40
C GLN A 8 1.84 -2.78 -20.33
N GLU A 9 2.19 -4.01 -19.93
CA GLU A 9 3.30 -4.25 -19.00
C GLU A 9 4.65 -3.81 -19.56
N HIS A 10 4.88 -4.04 -20.86
CA HIS A 10 6.11 -3.61 -21.53
C HIS A 10 6.19 -2.09 -21.65
N ASP A 11 5.09 -1.44 -22.00
CA ASP A 11 5.03 0.02 -22.12
C ASP A 11 5.21 0.72 -20.78
N LEU A 12 4.59 0.20 -19.71
CA LEU A 12 4.79 0.71 -18.34
C LEU A 12 6.23 0.56 -17.89
N LYS A 13 6.86 -0.60 -18.13
CA LYS A 13 8.28 -0.80 -17.80
C LYS A 13 9.19 0.18 -18.54
N ASN A 14 8.90 0.46 -19.81
CA ASN A 14 9.68 1.41 -20.60
C ASN A 14 9.48 2.85 -20.12
N GLN A 15 8.26 3.24 -19.77
CA GLN A 15 7.98 4.56 -19.21
C GLN A 15 8.65 4.76 -17.84
N ILE A 16 8.57 3.76 -16.96
CA ILE A 16 9.27 3.78 -15.67
C ILE A 16 10.78 3.85 -15.89
N SER A 17 11.33 3.04 -16.81
CA SER A 17 12.75 3.07 -17.13
C SER A 17 13.17 4.44 -17.68
N ALA A 18 12.36 5.08 -18.52
CA ALA A 18 12.61 6.42 -19.06
C ALA A 18 12.55 7.51 -17.97
N LEU A 19 11.58 7.42 -17.05
CA LEU A 19 11.49 8.32 -15.90
C LEU A 19 12.65 8.14 -14.92
N VAL A 20 13.06 6.91 -14.64
CA VAL A 20 14.21 6.60 -13.75
C VAL A 20 15.53 7.00 -14.40
N SER A 21 15.64 6.88 -15.72
CA SER A 21 16.81 7.35 -16.48
C SER A 21 16.78 8.86 -16.75
N SER A 22 15.69 9.56 -16.42
CA SER A 22 15.73 11.02 -16.34
C SER A 22 16.63 11.43 -15.18
N GLN A 23 17.76 12.03 -15.54
CA GLN A 23 18.82 12.41 -14.61
C GLN A 23 18.30 13.35 -13.50
N GLU A 24 17.29 14.16 -13.80
CA GLU A 24 16.68 15.12 -12.89
C GLU A 24 15.90 14.46 -11.73
N VAL A 25 15.13 13.39 -12.00
CA VAL A 25 14.38 12.68 -10.96
C VAL A 25 15.34 11.96 -10.02
N PHE A 26 16.35 11.29 -10.58
CA PHE A 26 17.37 10.61 -9.79
C PHE A 26 18.16 11.59 -8.92
N GLU A 27 18.64 12.70 -9.48
CA GLU A 27 19.37 13.73 -8.74
C GLU A 27 18.53 14.35 -7.62
N ARG A 28 17.24 14.60 -7.88
CA ARG A 28 16.31 15.12 -6.88
C ARG A 28 16.13 14.15 -5.72
N VAL A 29 15.88 12.87 -5.99
CA VAL A 29 15.70 11.83 -4.97
C VAL A 29 16.97 11.68 -4.12
N ILE A 30 18.16 11.61 -4.77
CA ILE A 30 19.43 11.50 -4.05
C ILE A 30 19.69 12.73 -3.17
N ARG A 31 19.36 13.94 -3.65
CA ARG A 31 19.51 15.17 -2.87
C ARG A 31 18.59 15.18 -1.65
N GLU A 32 17.31 14.85 -1.83
CA GLU A 32 16.34 14.77 -0.73
C GLU A 32 16.74 13.70 0.31
N ALA A 33 17.19 12.53 -0.15
CA ALA A 33 17.71 11.47 0.70
C ALA A 33 18.93 11.93 1.51
N LYS A 34 19.90 12.60 0.87
CA LYS A 34 21.09 13.14 1.56
C LYS A 34 20.71 14.19 2.59
N GLN A 35 19.84 15.14 2.25
CA GLN A 35 19.40 16.18 3.19
C GLN A 35 18.72 15.57 4.41
N THR A 36 17.85 14.58 4.20
CA THR A 36 17.15 13.88 5.27
C THR A 36 18.12 13.10 6.16
N ALA A 37 19.08 12.38 5.56
CA ALA A 37 20.10 11.64 6.28
C ALA A 37 21.01 12.55 7.11
N THR A 38 21.44 13.69 6.55
CA THR A 38 22.28 14.66 7.27
C THR A 38 21.54 15.27 8.45
N ARG A 39 20.26 15.66 8.29
CA ARG A 39 19.46 16.19 9.40
C ARG A 39 19.27 15.14 10.51
N ARG A 40 18.97 13.88 10.14
CA ARG A 40 18.91 12.76 11.10
C ARG A 40 20.21 12.59 11.86
N ALA A 41 21.34 12.57 11.15
CA ALA A 41 22.65 12.43 11.76
C ALA A 41 22.99 13.59 12.71
N GLN A 42 22.67 14.83 12.32
CA GLN A 42 22.87 16.02 13.16
C GLN A 42 22.03 15.96 14.43
N HIS A 43 20.75 15.58 14.32
CA HIS A 43 19.86 15.40 15.48
C HIS A 43 20.34 14.31 16.44
N ILE A 44 20.87 13.18 15.92
CA ILE A 44 21.43 12.10 16.75
C ILE A 44 22.68 12.57 17.51
N LEU A 45 23.51 13.42 16.90
CA LEU A 45 24.73 13.93 17.51
C LEU A 45 24.48 15.10 18.47
N ASP A 46 23.45 15.89 18.22
CA ASP A 46 23.09 17.07 18.98
C ASP A 46 21.57 17.28 18.98
N ASN A 47 20.94 17.03 20.13
CA ASN A 47 19.51 17.16 20.36
C ASN A 47 18.99 18.61 20.27
N THR A 48 19.85 19.61 20.04
CA THR A 48 19.42 20.99 19.79
C THR A 48 19.02 21.23 18.34
N TYR A 49 19.39 20.33 17.42
CA TYR A 49 18.89 20.34 16.05
C TYR A 49 17.43 19.86 16.01
N PRO A 50 16.61 20.33 15.05
CA PRO A 50 15.21 19.92 14.95
C PRO A 50 15.09 18.47 14.45
N GLU A 51 14.13 17.74 15.03
CA GLU A 51 13.81 16.39 14.59
C GLU A 51 13.36 16.41 13.11
N PRO A 52 13.89 15.50 12.27
CA PRO A 52 13.43 15.37 10.90
C PRO A 52 11.93 15.05 10.84
N PRO A 53 11.21 15.55 9.82
CA PRO A 53 9.79 15.25 9.69
C PRO A 53 9.58 13.74 9.56
N GLU A 54 8.59 13.24 10.29
CA GLU A 54 8.12 11.87 10.12
C GLU A 54 7.48 11.72 8.75
N LEU A 55 7.79 10.61 8.09
CA LEU A 55 7.11 10.24 6.86
C LEU A 55 5.74 9.67 7.22
N PRO A 56 4.68 9.96 6.45
CA PRO A 56 3.38 9.33 6.66
C PRO A 56 3.52 7.81 6.73
N ASN A 57 2.83 7.18 7.67
CA ASN A 57 2.81 5.74 7.84
C ASN A 57 1.40 5.27 8.21
N VAL A 58 1.20 3.96 8.16
CA VAL A 58 -0.01 3.32 8.68
C VAL A 58 0.33 2.65 10.01
N HIS A 59 -0.50 2.86 11.02
CA HIS A 59 -0.29 2.34 12.37
C HIS A 59 -0.86 0.92 12.47
N VAL A 60 -0.08 -0.07 12.05
CA VAL A 60 -0.49 -1.49 11.98
C VAL A 60 -0.63 -2.18 13.34
N GLU A 61 -0.44 -1.46 14.45
CA GLU A 61 -0.74 -1.94 15.81
C GLU A 61 -2.10 -1.41 16.34
N SER A 62 -2.86 -0.74 15.47
CA SER A 62 -4.19 -0.20 15.77
C SER A 62 -5.25 -0.81 14.85
N ASP A 63 -6.50 -0.33 14.96
CA ASP A 63 -7.61 -0.68 14.06
C ASP A 63 -7.26 -0.43 12.57
N GLU A 64 -6.31 0.46 12.28
CA GLU A 64 -5.80 0.71 10.92
C GLU A 64 -5.16 -0.53 10.28
N GLN A 65 -4.75 -1.54 11.07
CA GLN A 65 -4.22 -2.79 10.55
C GLN A 65 -5.23 -3.53 9.67
N ASP A 66 -6.48 -3.61 10.14
CA ASP A 66 -7.51 -4.34 9.42
C ASP A 66 -7.89 -3.61 8.13
N GLU A 67 -8.04 -2.29 8.19
CA GLU A 67 -8.27 -1.43 7.02
C GLU A 67 -7.16 -1.59 5.98
N TYR A 68 -5.91 -1.53 6.44
CA TYR A 68 -4.73 -1.75 5.61
C TYR A 68 -4.75 -3.12 4.92
N LEU A 69 -5.03 -4.18 5.67
CA LEU A 69 -5.08 -5.55 5.14
C LEU A 69 -6.26 -5.75 4.18
N LEU A 70 -7.39 -5.07 4.40
CA LEU A 70 -8.55 -5.08 3.49
C LEU A 70 -8.27 -4.34 2.17
N ILE A 71 -7.55 -3.22 2.21
CA ILE A 71 -7.09 -2.52 1.00
C ILE A 71 -6.08 -3.37 0.25
N LEU A 72 -5.15 -3.99 0.97
CA LEU A 72 -4.15 -4.87 0.40
C LEU A 72 -4.79 -6.10 -0.27
N ASP A 73 -5.81 -6.70 0.37
CA ASP A 73 -6.66 -7.74 -0.21
C ASP A 73 -7.28 -7.29 -1.53
N TYR A 74 -7.84 -6.09 -1.55
CA TYR A 74 -8.49 -5.49 -2.71
C TYR A 74 -7.52 -5.33 -3.88
N LEU A 75 -6.33 -4.76 -3.65
CA LEU A 75 -5.33 -4.58 -4.70
C LEU A 75 -4.83 -5.91 -5.27
N ILE A 76 -4.61 -6.90 -4.39
CA ILE A 76 -4.18 -8.25 -4.79
C ILE A 76 -5.26 -8.96 -5.61
N THR A 77 -6.51 -8.92 -5.16
CA THR A 77 -7.62 -9.64 -5.82
C THR A 77 -8.13 -8.98 -7.09
N THR A 78 -8.01 -7.66 -7.22
CA THR A 78 -8.33 -6.93 -8.46
C THR A 78 -7.23 -7.07 -9.52
N GLY A 79 -6.06 -7.60 -9.16
CA GLY A 79 -4.96 -7.85 -10.09
C GLY A 79 -4.04 -6.66 -10.32
N CYS A 80 -4.02 -5.69 -9.40
CA CYS A 80 -3.11 -4.54 -9.43
C CYS A 80 -1.68 -4.96 -9.01
N LYS A 81 -0.96 -5.60 -9.94
CA LYS A 81 0.34 -6.30 -9.71
C LYS A 81 1.45 -5.52 -8.99
N TRP A 82 1.44 -4.20 -9.07
CA TRP A 82 2.50 -3.35 -8.50
C TRP A 82 2.01 -2.51 -7.34
N THR A 83 0.70 -2.26 -7.28
CA THR A 83 0.11 -1.32 -6.32
C THR A 83 0.18 -1.86 -4.91
N ASP A 84 0.08 -3.18 -4.73
CA ASP A 84 0.26 -3.81 -3.41
C ASP A 84 1.69 -3.63 -2.89
N THR A 85 2.68 -3.75 -3.77
CA THR A 85 4.10 -3.54 -3.45
C THR A 85 4.34 -2.08 -3.08
N VAL A 86 3.86 -1.14 -3.91
CA VAL A 86 3.97 0.30 -3.63
C VAL A 86 3.32 0.63 -2.30
N LEU A 87 2.09 0.17 -2.05
CA LEU A 87 1.39 0.40 -0.80
C LEU A 87 2.19 -0.10 0.40
N ARG A 88 2.78 -1.30 0.33
CA ARG A 88 3.64 -1.84 1.41
C ARG A 88 4.85 -0.97 1.70
N PHE A 89 5.49 -0.41 0.69
CA PHE A 89 6.65 0.47 0.90
C PHE A 89 6.23 1.85 1.41
N GLU A 90 5.20 2.47 0.82
CA GLU A 90 4.73 3.80 1.20
C GLU A 90 4.11 3.81 2.60
N SER A 91 3.43 2.73 2.99
CA SER A 91 2.92 2.57 4.36
C SER A 91 4.00 2.24 5.39
N GLN A 92 5.25 1.99 4.96
CA GLN A 92 6.39 1.56 5.78
C GLN A 92 6.31 0.13 6.33
N HIS A 93 5.57 -0.76 5.65
CA HIS A 93 5.36 -2.16 6.05
C HIS A 93 5.70 -3.18 4.95
N PRO A 94 6.95 -3.21 4.44
CA PRO A 94 7.34 -4.13 3.38
C PRO A 94 7.24 -5.61 3.80
N GLY A 95 7.40 -5.89 5.09
CA GLY A 95 7.39 -7.25 5.65
C GLY A 95 6.02 -7.78 6.06
N VAL A 96 4.95 -6.98 5.94
CA VAL A 96 3.62 -7.38 6.43
C VAL A 96 3.12 -8.63 5.71
N LYS A 97 2.70 -9.64 6.48
CA LYS A 97 2.17 -10.89 5.93
C LYS A 97 0.68 -10.76 5.72
N TYR A 98 0.25 -10.94 4.48
CA TYR A 98 -1.15 -10.97 4.11
C TYR A 98 -1.64 -12.42 4.04
N ASP A 99 -2.66 -12.74 4.83
CA ASP A 99 -3.37 -14.02 4.80
C ASP A 99 -4.87 -13.78 4.68
N ARG A 100 -5.38 -13.97 3.46
CA ARG A 100 -6.79 -13.82 3.13
C ARG A 100 -7.70 -14.69 3.99
N LYS A 101 -7.32 -15.94 4.28
CA LYS A 101 -8.17 -16.87 5.02
C LYS A 101 -8.29 -16.43 6.47
N LYS A 102 -7.21 -15.94 7.05
CA LYS A 102 -7.21 -15.38 8.41
C LYS A 102 -8.10 -14.13 8.47
N LEU A 103 -7.90 -13.19 7.54
CA LEU A 103 -8.66 -11.94 7.49
C LEU A 103 -10.16 -12.18 7.27
N ALA A 104 -10.53 -13.05 6.32
CA ALA A 104 -11.92 -13.40 6.09
C ALA A 104 -12.60 -14.01 7.31
N LYS A 105 -11.90 -14.91 8.04
CA LYS A 105 -12.43 -15.51 9.28
C LYS A 105 -12.67 -14.47 10.38
N GLN A 106 -11.78 -13.47 10.50
CA GLN A 106 -11.91 -12.39 11.48
C GLN A 106 -13.20 -11.59 11.28
N PHE A 107 -13.61 -11.37 10.03
CA PHE A 107 -14.83 -10.65 9.66
C PHE A 107 -16.04 -11.54 9.37
N GLY A 108 -15.96 -12.86 9.59
CA GLY A 108 -17.05 -13.79 9.28
C GLY A 108 -17.39 -13.90 7.78
N LEU A 109 -16.45 -13.55 6.90
CA LEU A 109 -16.67 -13.49 5.45
C LEU A 109 -16.36 -14.82 4.74
N PRO A 110 -17.06 -15.12 3.62
CA PRO A 110 -16.77 -16.29 2.79
C PRO A 110 -15.34 -16.33 2.22
N THR A 111 -14.59 -17.40 2.56
CA THR A 111 -13.20 -17.57 2.08
C THR A 111 -13.08 -18.08 0.64
N TYR A 112 -14.13 -18.69 0.09
CA TYR A 112 -14.12 -19.29 -1.25
C TYR A 112 -14.45 -18.29 -2.37
N CYS A 113 -14.97 -17.11 -2.00
CA CYS A 113 -15.32 -16.08 -2.96
C CYS A 113 -14.06 -15.36 -3.48
N ARG A 114 -13.98 -15.14 -4.79
CA ARG A 114 -12.88 -14.38 -5.43
C ARG A 114 -13.00 -12.87 -5.26
N LYS A 115 -14.17 -12.39 -4.83
CA LYS A 115 -14.46 -10.98 -4.62
C LYS A 115 -13.59 -10.41 -3.49
N PRO A 116 -13.04 -9.20 -3.61
CA PRO A 116 -12.30 -8.58 -2.51
C PRO A 116 -13.09 -8.58 -1.20
N LEU A 117 -12.43 -8.83 -0.07
CA LEU A 117 -13.05 -8.90 1.25
C LEU A 117 -13.69 -7.57 1.64
N LEU A 118 -13.05 -6.45 1.29
CA LEU A 118 -13.62 -5.11 1.50
C LEU A 118 -14.98 -4.96 0.83
N VAL A 119 -15.12 -5.45 -0.41
CA VAL A 119 -16.40 -5.34 -1.12
C VAL A 119 -17.45 -6.28 -0.52
N GLN A 120 -17.05 -7.48 -0.07
CA GLN A 120 -17.97 -8.38 0.64
C GLN A 120 -18.48 -7.74 1.94
N LEU A 121 -17.60 -7.05 2.68
CA LEU A 121 -17.94 -6.38 3.93
C LEU A 121 -18.93 -5.23 3.71
N ILE A 122 -18.70 -4.41 2.68
CA ILE A 122 -19.62 -3.31 2.31
C ILE A 122 -20.99 -3.87 1.92
N GLU A 123 -21.04 -4.94 1.12
CA GLU A 123 -22.32 -5.54 0.71
C GLU A 123 -23.12 -6.11 1.87
N GLU A 124 -22.44 -6.78 2.81
CA GLU A 124 -23.10 -7.27 4.02
C GLU A 124 -23.65 -6.12 4.87
N ARG A 125 -22.88 -5.02 4.97
CA ARG A 125 -23.33 -3.82 5.67
C ARG A 125 -24.53 -3.16 4.98
N MET A 126 -24.54 -3.09 3.65
CA MET A 126 -25.67 -2.55 2.88
C MET A 126 -26.92 -3.41 3.09
N ARG A 127 -26.81 -4.73 3.04
CA ARG A 127 -27.95 -5.64 3.29
C ARG A 127 -28.54 -5.45 4.69
N GLN A 128 -27.70 -5.32 5.71
CA GLN A 128 -28.16 -5.09 7.09
C GLN A 128 -28.90 -3.76 7.27
N LEU A 129 -28.51 -2.73 6.52
CA LEU A 129 -29.20 -1.44 6.54
C LEU A 129 -30.57 -1.54 5.86
N GLU A 130 -30.65 -2.24 4.72
CA GLU A 130 -31.91 -2.50 4.01
C GLU A 130 -32.88 -3.35 4.83
N GLU A 131 -32.40 -4.36 5.57
CA GLU A 131 -33.22 -5.21 6.44
C GLU A 131 -33.60 -4.55 7.78
N GLY A 132 -32.88 -3.51 8.20
CA GLY A 132 -33.13 -2.77 9.44
C GLY A 132 -33.99 -1.51 9.28
N GLU A 133 -34.36 -1.17 8.04
CA GLU A 133 -35.29 -0.08 7.70
C GLU A 133 -36.76 -0.54 7.55
N ASP A 134 -37.06 -1.82 7.80
CA ASP A 134 -38.41 -2.39 7.96
C ASP A 134 -38.80 -2.59 9.44
#